data_AF-A0A1D2A296-F1
#
_entry.id   AF-A0A1D2A296-F1
#
_cell.length_a   1.000
_cell.length_b   1.000
_cell.length_c   1.000
_cell.angle_alpha   90.00
_cell.angle_beta   90.00
_cell.angle_gamma   90.00
#
_symmetry.space_group_name_H-M   'P 1'
#
loop_
_entity.id
_entity.type
_entity.pdbx_description
1 polymer ?
#
loop_
_entity_poly.entity_id
_entity_poly.type
_entity_poly.pdbx_seq_one_letter_code
_entity_poly.pdbx_strand_id
1 'polypeptide(L)'
;MPPVDPLLTSLSACWLVFATTAPTTYVVGATWLHRTRNGNEDPRPSQPGWGWGTGGGVRTLVFQALSLVTWLLGCAVAFPVVFSVQLDHADVTRELLAGAAAVGAVSAQLFQVSALLSFDAGAKPLRIWSGLQQGQVDVMWDVKKLPSRAAASYVVIAMGTLWVALGGALLYLGSEVLHDASSRLAYLVLAVACLTMAAFTTYGLAGHLRHAPALAAGSDDDSDSGRRARAPPSAWRFFQPFRGGAWFVATQALGWALFSAGLTLMLYLIAQGAAGVMEGARRYTWTAGAIMVTAQLVLASSLVFFQGPQRTMQLVRQISISLGEEARPRNLRQRLENVATIIILYIPMHVTSAAMAAYFFFLPPHIAVTLLIATLFVYYTVTSLGGAPEVSGRREWPAFQDWFGRQLEEVLPAWLGSLEVVREGASQPLDPEKRYVFGFAAHGLYPLGAGYLPVLPSFRRLLPGIRPVTLTASVVFVLPVLRDILAWLGLRVVTRRSFLRALRERGSVLLVPGGQAELVHTHRIFTAREYCVYRSHKGDALWGGPVPRCRCLCHSHAMPGSAPSQRPARPPNSTPAHTRMQAS
;
A
#
# COMPACT_ATOMS: atom_id res chain seq x y z
N MET A 1 -14.40 -16.39 -51.72
CA MET A 1 -14.56 -15.76 -50.40
C MET A 1 -13.23 -15.11 -50.04
N PRO A 2 -13.19 -13.83 -49.63
CA PRO A 2 -11.96 -13.25 -49.12
C PRO A 2 -11.50 -14.04 -47.88
N PRO A 3 -10.19 -14.15 -47.62
CA PRO A 3 -9.69 -14.80 -46.41
C PRO A 3 -10.25 -14.08 -45.18
N VAL A 4 -10.89 -14.82 -44.28
CA VAL A 4 -11.39 -14.27 -43.01
C VAL A 4 -10.19 -13.93 -42.14
N ASP A 5 -10.16 -12.73 -41.58
CA ASP A 5 -9.08 -12.31 -40.69
C ASP A 5 -8.98 -13.27 -39.48
N PRO A 6 -7.81 -13.90 -39.23
CA PRO A 6 -7.58 -14.77 -38.07
C PRO A 6 -7.88 -14.09 -36.72
N LEU A 7 -7.65 -12.78 -36.61
CA LEU A 7 -7.92 -12.00 -35.41
C LEU A 7 -9.43 -11.87 -35.17
N LEU A 8 -10.19 -11.51 -36.20
CA LEU A 8 -11.64 -11.39 -36.14
C LEU A 8 -12.30 -12.72 -35.76
N THR A 9 -11.79 -13.83 -36.31
CA THR A 9 -12.23 -15.19 -35.98
C THR A 9 -11.98 -15.52 -34.51
N SER A 10 -10.79 -15.18 -34.00
CA SER A 10 -10.41 -15.43 -32.61
C SER A 10 -11.22 -14.58 -31.62
N LEU A 11 -11.47 -13.30 -31.93
CA LEU A 11 -12.28 -12.41 -31.09
C LEU A 11 -13.75 -12.83 -31.06
N SER A 12 -14.29 -13.24 -32.20
CA SER A 12 -15.67 -13.72 -32.30
C SER A 12 -15.87 -15.05 -31.53
N ALA A 13 -14.91 -15.97 -31.63
CA ALA A 13 -14.91 -17.20 -30.84
C ALA A 13 -14.83 -16.92 -29.34
N CYS A 14 -13.97 -15.97 -28.93
CA CYS A 14 -13.86 -15.53 -27.54
C CYS A 14 -15.19 -14.97 -27.03
N TRP A 15 -15.83 -14.07 -27.77
CA TRP A 15 -17.14 -13.54 -27.42
C TRP A 15 -18.19 -14.65 -27.27
N LEU A 16 -18.29 -15.58 -28.23
CA LEU A 16 -19.29 -16.65 -28.22
C LEU A 16 -19.17 -17.53 -26.96
N VAL A 17 -17.94 -17.89 -26.58
CA VAL A 17 -17.66 -18.67 -25.38
C VAL A 17 -18.09 -17.90 -24.14
N PHE A 18 -17.62 -16.66 -23.95
CA PHE A 18 -17.87 -15.94 -22.70
C PHE A 18 -19.29 -15.37 -22.57
N ALA A 19 -19.94 -15.02 -23.68
CA ALA A 19 -21.31 -14.52 -23.69
C ALA A 19 -22.32 -15.61 -23.29
N THR A 20 -22.03 -16.87 -23.59
CA THR A 20 -22.88 -18.01 -23.17
C THR A 20 -22.56 -18.48 -21.75
N THR A 21 -21.32 -18.33 -21.29
CA THR A 21 -20.93 -18.77 -19.94
C THR A 21 -21.34 -17.82 -18.82
N ALA A 22 -21.44 -16.51 -19.07
CA ALA A 22 -21.74 -15.52 -18.02
C ALA A 22 -23.10 -15.77 -17.31
N PRO A 23 -24.24 -15.86 -18.03
CA PRO A 23 -25.53 -16.15 -17.40
C PRO A 23 -25.59 -17.57 -16.81
N THR A 24 -24.98 -18.56 -17.46
CA THR A 24 -24.97 -19.95 -16.97
C THR A 24 -24.16 -20.11 -15.70
N THR A 25 -23.05 -19.39 -15.53
CA THR A 25 -22.24 -19.38 -14.31
C THR A 25 -23.05 -18.91 -13.11
N TYR A 26 -23.91 -17.91 -13.28
CA TYR A 26 -24.80 -17.48 -12.20
C TYR A 26 -25.82 -18.55 -11.85
N VAL A 27 -26.53 -19.06 -12.85
CA VAL A 27 -27.61 -20.04 -12.64
C VAL A 27 -27.05 -21.28 -11.97
N VAL A 28 -25.94 -21.83 -12.48
CA VAL A 28 -25.29 -23.02 -11.90
C VAL A 28 -24.73 -22.70 -10.52
N GLY A 29 -24.07 -21.56 -10.33
CA GLY A 29 -23.49 -21.18 -9.04
C GLY A 29 -24.54 -20.93 -7.95
N ALA A 30 -25.62 -20.22 -8.28
CA ALA A 30 -26.70 -19.92 -7.35
C ALA A 30 -27.51 -21.19 -7.02
N THR A 31 -27.87 -22.01 -8.02
CA THR A 31 -28.55 -23.30 -7.80
C THR A 31 -27.71 -24.25 -6.97
N TRP A 32 -26.39 -24.29 -7.19
CA TRP A 32 -25.49 -25.11 -6.40
C TRP A 32 -25.44 -24.68 -4.92
N LEU A 33 -25.59 -23.38 -4.65
CA LEU A 33 -25.64 -22.82 -3.29
C LEU A 33 -27.01 -22.98 -2.60
N HIS A 34 -28.06 -23.42 -3.30
CA HIS A 34 -29.40 -23.59 -2.70
C HIS A 34 -29.59 -24.97 -2.04
N ARG A 35 -30.42 -25.01 -1.00
CA ARG A 35 -31.05 -26.21 -0.41
C ARG A 35 -32.51 -25.96 -0.06
N THR A 36 -33.32 -27.01 -0.16
CA THR A 36 -34.70 -27.04 0.36
C THR A 36 -34.69 -27.41 1.85
N ARG A 37 -35.62 -26.84 2.63
CA ARG A 37 -35.73 -27.05 4.08
C ARG A 37 -36.04 -28.50 4.49
N ASN A 38 -36.57 -29.33 3.59
CA ASN A 38 -36.89 -30.74 3.84
C ASN A 38 -35.81 -31.66 3.22
N GLY A 39 -34.85 -32.06 4.03
CA GLY A 39 -33.64 -32.77 3.61
C GLY A 39 -33.79 -34.25 3.24
N ASN A 40 -34.92 -34.71 2.66
CA ASN A 40 -35.07 -36.14 2.34
C ASN A 40 -35.90 -36.51 1.09
N GLU A 41 -36.26 -35.55 0.24
CA GLU A 41 -36.74 -35.86 -1.11
C GLU A 41 -35.77 -35.29 -2.13
N ASP A 42 -35.54 -36.07 -3.19
CA ASP A 42 -34.64 -35.82 -4.32
C ASP A 42 -34.42 -34.32 -4.60
N PRO A 43 -33.17 -33.86 -4.83
CA PRO A 43 -32.90 -32.49 -5.21
C PRO A 43 -33.38 -32.26 -6.65
N ARG A 44 -34.69 -32.28 -6.88
CA ARG A 44 -35.24 -31.69 -8.09
C ARG A 44 -34.97 -30.19 -7.94
N PRO A 45 -34.26 -29.57 -8.89
CA PRO A 45 -34.13 -28.13 -8.90
C PRO A 45 -35.54 -27.57 -9.04
N SER A 46 -36.16 -27.14 -7.93
CA SER A 46 -37.28 -26.23 -8.02
C SER A 46 -36.73 -25.02 -8.76
N GLN A 47 -37.21 -24.80 -9.99
CA GLN A 47 -36.64 -23.80 -10.87
C GLN A 47 -36.56 -22.48 -10.10
N PRO A 48 -35.35 -21.97 -9.78
CA PRO A 48 -35.26 -20.55 -9.57
C PRO A 48 -35.71 -19.99 -10.92
N GLY A 49 -36.80 -19.21 -10.93
CA GLY A 49 -37.15 -18.46 -12.12
C GLY A 49 -35.89 -17.77 -12.63
N TRP A 50 -35.80 -17.53 -13.94
CA TRP A 50 -34.71 -16.79 -14.59
C TRP A 50 -34.46 -15.36 -14.02
N GLY A 51 -35.08 -15.01 -12.90
CA GLY A 51 -34.81 -13.83 -12.11
C GLY A 51 -33.47 -13.94 -11.38
N TRP A 52 -32.61 -12.99 -11.69
CA TRP A 52 -31.45 -12.59 -10.90
C TRP A 52 -31.84 -12.51 -9.41
N GLY A 53 -31.40 -13.49 -8.62
CA GLY A 53 -31.77 -13.63 -7.23
C GLY A 53 -31.31 -12.42 -6.41
N THR A 54 -32.25 -11.83 -5.65
CA THR A 54 -32.03 -10.61 -4.88
C THR A 54 -31.32 -10.82 -3.53
N GLY A 55 -30.91 -12.07 -3.25
CA GLY A 55 -30.14 -12.47 -2.05
C GLY A 55 -28.63 -12.28 -2.21
N GLY A 56 -27.89 -12.29 -1.09
CA GLY A 56 -26.42 -12.24 -1.11
C GLY A 56 -25.79 -10.89 -0.79
N GLY A 57 -26.59 -9.88 -0.43
CA GLY A 57 -26.14 -8.55 -0.01
C GLY A 57 -25.80 -7.58 -1.14
N VAL A 58 -25.56 -6.32 -0.78
CA VAL A 58 -25.43 -5.18 -1.72
C VAL A 58 -24.33 -5.42 -2.77
N ARG A 59 -23.22 -6.06 -2.41
CA ARG A 59 -22.07 -6.20 -3.32
C ARG A 59 -22.28 -7.27 -4.36
N THR A 60 -22.86 -8.40 -3.97
CA THR A 60 -23.31 -9.43 -4.88
C THR A 60 -24.24 -8.83 -5.93
N LEU A 61 -25.17 -7.97 -5.51
CA LEU A 61 -26.09 -7.27 -6.41
C LEU A 61 -25.38 -6.28 -7.34
N VAL A 62 -24.43 -5.49 -6.83
CA VAL A 62 -23.63 -4.58 -7.67
C VAL A 62 -22.86 -5.35 -8.73
N PHE A 63 -22.20 -6.46 -8.36
CA PHE A 63 -21.45 -7.28 -9.32
C PHE A 63 -22.36 -8.00 -10.33
N GLN A 64 -23.54 -8.47 -9.91
CA GLN A 64 -24.55 -9.00 -10.84
C GLN A 64 -25.04 -7.92 -11.81
N ALA A 65 -25.32 -6.71 -11.33
CA ALA A 65 -25.75 -5.61 -12.18
C ALA A 65 -24.67 -5.22 -13.19
N LEU A 66 -23.41 -5.11 -12.75
CA LEU A 66 -22.26 -4.86 -13.63
C LEU A 66 -22.09 -5.99 -14.66
N SER A 67 -22.22 -7.24 -14.23
CA SER A 67 -22.19 -8.42 -15.11
C SER A 67 -23.28 -8.34 -16.19
N LEU A 68 -24.54 -8.10 -15.79
CA LEU A 68 -25.67 -8.00 -16.71
C LEU A 68 -25.52 -6.83 -17.70
N VAL A 69 -25.14 -5.65 -17.22
CA VAL A 69 -24.98 -4.46 -18.08
C VAL A 69 -23.86 -4.69 -19.09
N THR A 70 -22.69 -5.19 -18.64
CA THR A 70 -21.56 -5.45 -19.54
C THR A 70 -21.85 -6.57 -20.53
N TRP A 71 -22.61 -7.59 -20.12
CA TRP A 71 -23.09 -8.65 -21.00
C TRP A 71 -24.07 -8.14 -22.05
N LEU A 72 -25.11 -7.38 -21.66
CA LEU A 72 -26.10 -6.82 -22.58
C LEU A 72 -25.46 -5.88 -23.60
N LEU A 73 -24.55 -5.00 -23.14
CA LEU A 73 -23.79 -4.12 -24.03
C LEU A 73 -22.89 -4.92 -24.97
N GLY A 74 -22.21 -5.95 -24.46
CA GLY A 74 -21.38 -6.85 -25.28
C GLY A 74 -22.19 -7.56 -26.36
N CYS A 75 -23.38 -8.05 -26.05
CA CYS A 75 -24.31 -8.67 -27.02
C CYS A 75 -24.82 -7.66 -28.05
N ALA A 76 -25.16 -6.43 -27.63
CA ALA A 76 -25.60 -5.37 -28.54
C ALA A 76 -24.48 -4.96 -29.50
N VAL A 77 -23.24 -4.85 -29.00
CA VAL A 77 -22.04 -4.53 -29.80
C VAL A 77 -21.67 -5.68 -30.75
N ALA A 78 -21.90 -6.93 -30.37
CA ALA A 78 -21.65 -8.10 -31.22
C ALA A 78 -22.68 -8.29 -32.35
N PHE A 79 -23.89 -7.74 -32.20
CA PHE A 79 -25.00 -7.97 -33.13
C PHE A 79 -24.63 -7.68 -34.61
N PRO A 80 -24.02 -6.53 -34.97
CA PRO A 80 -23.64 -6.25 -36.35
C PRO A 80 -22.55 -7.19 -36.90
N VAL A 81 -21.68 -7.71 -36.02
CA VAL A 81 -20.56 -8.60 -36.37
C VAL A 81 -21.07 -10.02 -36.65
N VAL A 82 -21.93 -10.54 -35.78
CA VAL A 82 -22.46 -11.91 -35.86
C VAL A 82 -23.47 -12.07 -36.98
N PHE A 83 -24.33 -11.07 -37.18
CA PHE A 83 -25.36 -11.11 -38.22
C PHE A 83 -24.92 -10.46 -39.53
N SER A 84 -23.62 -10.16 -39.66
CA SER A 84 -23.01 -9.65 -40.90
C SER A 84 -23.77 -8.47 -41.52
N VAL A 85 -24.31 -7.58 -40.68
CA VAL A 85 -24.98 -6.36 -41.14
C VAL A 85 -23.97 -5.53 -41.94
N GLN A 86 -24.37 -5.08 -43.12
CA GLN A 86 -23.51 -4.27 -43.99
C GLN A 86 -23.28 -2.90 -43.32
N LEU A 87 -22.04 -2.67 -42.91
CA LEU A 87 -21.56 -1.39 -42.40
C LEU A 87 -20.73 -0.76 -43.52
N ASP A 88 -20.97 0.52 -43.82
CA ASP A 88 -20.36 1.24 -44.95
C ASP A 88 -18.81 1.30 -44.86
N HIS A 89 -18.19 0.93 -43.73
CA HIS A 89 -16.73 0.86 -43.51
C HIS A 89 -16.34 -0.53 -42.96
N ALA A 90 -16.58 -1.56 -43.78
CA ALA A 90 -16.86 -2.94 -43.32
C ALA A 90 -15.77 -3.64 -42.49
N ASP A 91 -14.47 -3.42 -42.72
CA ASP A 91 -13.43 -4.24 -42.09
C ASP A 91 -12.98 -3.67 -40.73
N VAL A 92 -12.63 -2.38 -40.68
CA VAL A 92 -12.15 -1.69 -39.47
C VAL A 92 -13.23 -1.64 -38.39
N THR A 93 -14.50 -1.41 -38.76
CA THR A 93 -15.60 -1.36 -37.79
C THR A 93 -15.89 -2.74 -37.20
N ARG A 94 -15.68 -3.84 -37.95
CA ARG A 94 -15.96 -5.20 -37.45
C ARG A 94 -14.93 -5.67 -36.42
N GLU A 95 -13.64 -5.41 -36.63
CA GLU A 95 -12.60 -5.75 -35.64
C GLU A 95 -12.76 -4.99 -34.32
N LEU A 96 -13.14 -3.71 -34.42
CA LEU A 96 -13.41 -2.87 -33.25
C LEU A 96 -14.60 -3.41 -32.44
N LEU A 97 -15.71 -3.71 -33.12
CA LEU A 97 -16.90 -4.25 -32.49
C LEU A 97 -16.65 -5.65 -31.91
N ALA A 98 -15.90 -6.51 -32.60
CA ALA A 98 -15.55 -7.84 -32.12
C ALA A 98 -14.65 -7.79 -30.86
N GLY A 99 -13.65 -6.90 -30.84
CA GLY A 99 -12.78 -6.70 -29.67
C GLY A 99 -13.54 -6.16 -28.47
N ALA A 100 -14.38 -5.13 -28.67
CA ALA A 100 -15.22 -4.57 -27.63
C ALA A 100 -16.22 -5.58 -27.06
N ALA A 101 -16.86 -6.37 -27.92
CA ALA A 101 -17.76 -7.45 -27.53
C ALA A 101 -17.04 -8.53 -26.70
N ALA A 102 -15.87 -9.00 -27.15
CA ALA A 102 -15.09 -10.01 -26.44
C ALA A 102 -14.67 -9.55 -25.03
N VAL A 103 -14.18 -8.31 -24.89
CA VAL A 103 -13.80 -7.76 -23.58
C VAL A 103 -15.01 -7.56 -22.67
N GLY A 104 -16.15 -7.12 -23.23
CA GLY A 104 -17.42 -7.03 -22.51
C GLY A 104 -17.85 -8.38 -21.94
N ALA A 105 -17.78 -9.44 -22.75
CA ALA A 105 -18.15 -10.80 -22.34
C ALA A 105 -17.22 -11.38 -21.26
N VAL A 106 -15.90 -11.24 -21.40
CA VAL A 106 -14.94 -11.67 -20.36
C VAL A 106 -15.16 -10.89 -19.07
N SER A 107 -15.37 -9.57 -19.15
CA SER A 107 -15.61 -8.74 -17.98
C SER A 107 -16.91 -9.12 -17.26
N ALA A 108 -17.98 -9.40 -18.00
CA ALA A 108 -19.24 -9.89 -17.45
C ALA A 108 -19.04 -11.20 -16.67
N GLN A 109 -18.33 -12.17 -17.25
CA GLN A 109 -17.99 -13.43 -16.59
C GLN A 109 -17.22 -13.20 -15.27
N LEU A 110 -16.21 -12.33 -15.28
CA LEU A 110 -15.42 -12.05 -14.10
C LEU A 110 -16.22 -11.31 -13.02
N PHE A 111 -17.12 -10.40 -13.39
CA PHE A 111 -18.07 -9.81 -12.44
C PHE A 111 -19.02 -10.86 -11.86
N GLN A 112 -19.46 -11.82 -12.67
CA GLN A 112 -20.35 -12.87 -12.20
C GLN A 112 -19.71 -13.78 -11.16
N VAL A 113 -18.46 -14.20 -11.40
CA VAL A 113 -17.68 -14.96 -10.41
C VAL A 113 -17.44 -14.12 -9.15
N SER A 114 -17.17 -12.83 -9.30
CA SER A 114 -17.00 -11.90 -8.17
C SER A 114 -18.28 -11.82 -7.31
N ALA A 115 -19.45 -11.82 -7.94
CA ALA A 115 -20.74 -11.82 -7.24
C ALA A 115 -20.91 -13.09 -6.38
N LEU A 116 -20.61 -14.26 -6.94
CA LEU A 116 -20.69 -15.55 -6.22
C LEU A 116 -19.70 -15.60 -5.04
N LEU A 117 -18.48 -15.10 -5.22
CA LEU A 117 -17.47 -15.07 -4.15
C LEU A 117 -17.78 -14.06 -3.04
N SER A 118 -18.52 -13.00 -3.37
CA SER A 118 -18.95 -11.98 -2.40
C SER A 118 -20.30 -12.29 -1.73
N PHE A 119 -20.88 -13.46 -2.03
CA PHE A 119 -22.21 -13.85 -1.56
C PHE A 119 -22.29 -13.91 -0.04
N ASP A 120 -23.24 -13.16 0.52
CA ASP A 120 -23.55 -13.16 1.95
C ASP A 120 -24.95 -13.74 2.21
N ALA A 121 -24.98 -14.98 2.71
CA ALA A 121 -26.21 -15.71 3.02
C ALA A 121 -27.03 -15.07 4.15
N GLY A 122 -26.40 -14.28 5.04
CA GLY A 122 -27.08 -13.62 6.17
C GLY A 122 -27.59 -12.21 5.85
N ALA A 123 -27.35 -11.70 4.63
CA ALA A 123 -27.75 -10.37 4.25
C ALA A 123 -29.26 -10.28 3.96
N LYS A 124 -29.96 -9.35 4.62
CA LYS A 124 -31.37 -9.08 4.36
C LYS A 124 -31.57 -8.61 2.91
N PRO A 125 -32.63 -9.07 2.22
CA PRO A 125 -32.95 -8.59 0.88
C PRO A 125 -33.22 -7.08 0.90
N LEU A 126 -32.81 -6.39 -0.17
CA LEU A 126 -33.03 -4.95 -0.29
C LEU A 126 -34.53 -4.63 -0.34
N ARG A 127 -34.96 -3.61 0.41
CA ARG A 127 -36.37 -3.19 0.55
C ARG A 127 -37.09 -2.87 -0.78
N ILE A 128 -36.34 -2.57 -1.84
CA ILE A 128 -36.89 -2.29 -3.17
C ILE A 128 -37.60 -3.53 -3.74
N TRP A 129 -37.19 -4.74 -3.32
CA TRP A 129 -37.62 -6.01 -3.90
C TRP A 129 -38.38 -6.90 -2.92
N SER A 130 -38.62 -6.44 -1.68
CA SER A 130 -39.30 -7.24 -0.65
C SER A 130 -40.75 -7.59 -1.00
N GLY A 131 -41.40 -6.82 -1.88
CA GLY A 131 -42.75 -7.10 -2.37
C GLY A 131 -42.83 -8.23 -3.40
N LEU A 132 -41.72 -8.60 -4.04
CA LEU A 132 -41.65 -9.65 -5.07
C LEU A 132 -41.39 -11.06 -4.51
N GLN A 133 -41.17 -11.20 -3.20
CA GLN A 133 -40.85 -12.48 -2.55
C GLN A 133 -42.07 -13.18 -1.90
N GLN A 134 -43.28 -12.62 -2.01
CA GLN A 134 -44.50 -13.26 -1.52
C GLN A 134 -44.86 -14.47 -2.40
N GLY A 135 -44.29 -15.63 -2.09
CA GLY A 135 -44.62 -16.90 -2.75
C GLY A 135 -43.47 -17.89 -2.94
N GLN A 136 -42.24 -17.58 -2.53
CA GLN A 136 -41.13 -18.54 -2.64
C GLN A 136 -41.08 -19.51 -1.46
N VAL A 137 -40.92 -20.79 -1.77
CA VAL A 137 -40.60 -21.91 -0.86
C VAL A 137 -39.52 -21.48 0.13
N ASP A 138 -39.52 -22.03 1.36
CA ASP A 138 -38.44 -21.86 2.35
C ASP A 138 -37.11 -22.38 1.79
N VAL A 139 -36.42 -21.52 1.04
CA VAL A 139 -35.15 -21.79 0.39
C VAL A 139 -34.03 -21.32 1.31
N MET A 140 -33.14 -22.25 1.67
CA MET A 140 -31.97 -21.97 2.48
C MET A 140 -30.71 -21.97 1.61
N TRP A 141 -29.71 -21.18 2.00
CA TRP A 141 -28.40 -21.16 1.34
C TRP A 141 -27.41 -22.09 2.05
N ASP A 142 -26.76 -22.98 1.31
CA ASP A 142 -25.75 -23.90 1.82
C ASP A 142 -24.37 -23.22 1.91
N VAL A 143 -24.16 -22.54 3.03
CA VAL A 143 -22.92 -21.79 3.32
C VAL A 143 -21.69 -22.70 3.37
N LYS A 144 -21.84 -24.01 3.61
CA LYS A 144 -20.71 -24.96 3.69
C LYS A 144 -20.04 -25.19 2.33
N LYS A 145 -20.76 -24.90 1.24
CA LYS A 145 -20.26 -24.98 -0.14
C LYS A 145 -19.43 -23.75 -0.54
N LEU A 146 -19.53 -22.63 0.18
CA LEU A 146 -18.74 -21.44 -0.16
C LEU A 146 -17.25 -21.68 0.12
N PRO A 147 -16.36 -21.19 -0.76
CA PRO A 147 -14.92 -21.29 -0.53
C PRO A 147 -14.53 -20.52 0.73
N SER A 148 -13.44 -20.94 1.38
CA SER A 148 -12.89 -20.18 2.50
C SER A 148 -12.54 -18.76 2.06
N ARG A 149 -12.62 -17.79 2.98
CA ARG A 149 -12.32 -16.37 2.71
C ARG A 149 -10.95 -16.15 2.07
N ALA A 150 -9.95 -16.91 2.52
CA ALA A 150 -8.61 -16.88 1.94
C ALA A 150 -8.61 -17.45 0.51
N ALA A 151 -9.28 -18.58 0.28
CA ALA A 151 -9.41 -19.17 -1.06
C ALA A 151 -10.14 -18.22 -2.02
N ALA A 152 -11.25 -17.63 -1.59
CA ALA A 152 -11.99 -16.63 -2.37
C ALA A 152 -11.12 -15.41 -2.71
N SER A 153 -10.31 -14.93 -1.77
CA SER A 153 -9.33 -13.86 -2.03
C SER A 153 -8.28 -14.27 -3.06
N TYR A 154 -7.74 -15.49 -3.03
CA TYR A 154 -6.77 -15.94 -4.02
C TYR A 154 -7.38 -16.07 -5.41
N VAL A 155 -8.63 -16.54 -5.51
CA VAL A 155 -9.37 -16.59 -6.78
C VAL A 155 -9.55 -15.17 -7.35
N VAL A 156 -9.92 -14.18 -6.53
CA VAL A 156 -10.03 -12.79 -6.99
C VAL A 156 -8.67 -12.20 -7.42
N ILE A 157 -7.57 -12.53 -6.74
CA ILE A 157 -6.22 -12.13 -7.18
C ILE A 157 -5.90 -12.73 -8.55
N ALA A 158 -6.21 -14.02 -8.76
CA ALA A 158 -6.02 -14.68 -10.04
C ALA A 158 -6.87 -14.02 -11.14
N MET A 159 -8.12 -13.66 -10.86
CA MET A 159 -8.97 -12.91 -11.79
C MET A 159 -8.38 -11.53 -12.12
N GLY A 160 -7.81 -10.84 -11.13
CA GLY A 160 -7.04 -9.62 -11.34
C GLY A 160 -5.89 -9.82 -12.32
N THR A 161 -5.14 -10.93 -12.19
CA THR A 161 -4.07 -11.25 -13.16
C THR A 161 -4.59 -11.54 -14.56
N LEU A 162 -5.77 -12.13 -14.71
CA LEU A 162 -6.41 -12.33 -16.00
C LEU A 162 -6.79 -10.99 -16.66
N TRP A 163 -7.33 -10.03 -15.90
CA TRP A 163 -7.57 -8.68 -16.43
C TRP A 163 -6.28 -7.96 -16.83
N VAL A 164 -5.17 -8.15 -16.10
CA VAL A 164 -3.87 -7.59 -16.49
C VAL A 164 -3.36 -8.23 -17.78
N ALA A 165 -3.46 -9.56 -17.92
CA ALA A 165 -3.08 -10.25 -19.14
C ALA A 165 -3.91 -9.77 -20.34
N LEU A 166 -5.23 -9.64 -20.17
CA LEU A 166 -6.13 -9.09 -21.19
C LEU A 166 -5.76 -7.65 -21.54
N GLY A 167 -5.56 -6.78 -20.55
CA GLY A 167 -5.15 -5.40 -20.76
C GLY A 167 -3.80 -5.28 -21.46
N GLY A 168 -2.83 -6.12 -21.11
CA GLY A 168 -1.54 -6.20 -21.80
C GLY A 168 -1.65 -6.65 -23.25
N ALA A 169 -2.49 -7.65 -23.54
CA ALA A 169 -2.76 -8.10 -24.90
C ALA A 169 -3.42 -7.00 -25.75
N LEU A 170 -4.40 -6.28 -25.19
CA LEU A 170 -5.05 -5.15 -25.87
C LEU A 170 -4.08 -3.99 -26.10
N LEU A 171 -3.21 -3.71 -25.12
CA LEU A 171 -2.18 -2.68 -25.24
C LEU A 171 -1.18 -3.02 -26.37
N TYR A 172 -0.79 -4.30 -26.48
CA TYR A 172 0.06 -4.79 -27.57
C TYR A 172 -0.66 -4.68 -28.93
N LEU A 173 -1.90 -5.17 -29.04
CA LEU A 173 -2.68 -5.09 -30.27
C LEU A 173 -2.88 -3.64 -30.73
N GLY A 174 -3.26 -2.75 -29.81
CA GLY A 174 -3.51 -1.34 -30.09
C GLY A 174 -2.28 -0.49 -30.38
N SER A 175 -1.06 -1.00 -30.16
CA SER A 175 0.17 -0.24 -30.44
C SER A 175 1.04 -0.85 -31.55
N GLU A 176 1.04 -2.18 -31.72
CA GLU A 176 1.94 -2.87 -32.66
C GLU A 176 1.21 -3.50 -33.85
N VAL A 177 -0.03 -3.98 -33.66
CA VAL A 177 -0.72 -4.79 -34.67
C VAL A 177 -1.70 -3.97 -35.48
N LEU A 178 -2.50 -3.13 -34.81
CA LEU A 178 -3.48 -2.29 -35.48
C LEU A 178 -2.78 -1.13 -36.18
N HIS A 179 -3.17 -0.83 -37.42
CA HIS A 179 -2.63 0.28 -38.20
C HIS A 179 -3.56 1.51 -38.23
N ASP A 180 -4.86 1.30 -38.03
CA ASP A 180 -5.88 2.35 -38.01
C ASP A 180 -5.91 3.14 -36.70
N ALA A 181 -6.02 4.48 -36.79
CA ALA A 181 -5.99 5.37 -35.63
C ALA A 181 -7.17 5.18 -34.68
N SER A 182 -8.38 4.91 -35.21
CA SER A 182 -9.60 4.76 -34.41
C SER A 182 -9.58 3.46 -33.62
N SER A 183 -9.20 2.35 -34.28
CA SER A 183 -9.06 1.05 -33.62
C SER A 183 -7.91 1.05 -32.60
N ARG A 184 -6.77 1.68 -32.90
CA ARG A 184 -5.69 1.88 -31.92
C ARG A 184 -6.18 2.57 -30.66
N LEU A 185 -6.82 3.72 -30.82
CA LEU A 185 -7.31 4.52 -29.69
C LEU A 185 -8.28 3.71 -28.82
N ALA A 186 -9.23 3.01 -29.44
CA ALA A 186 -10.20 2.21 -28.72
C ALA A 186 -9.56 1.05 -27.93
N TYR A 187 -8.61 0.33 -28.53
CA TYR A 187 -7.91 -0.77 -27.86
C TYR A 187 -7.02 -0.28 -26.72
N LEU A 188 -6.39 0.89 -26.85
CA LEU A 188 -5.63 1.53 -25.76
C LEU A 188 -6.54 1.94 -24.59
N VAL A 189 -7.71 2.52 -24.87
CA VAL A 189 -8.70 2.87 -23.84
C VAL A 189 -9.22 1.61 -23.13
N LEU A 190 -9.50 0.55 -23.89
CA LEU A 190 -9.95 -0.72 -23.37
C LEU A 190 -8.88 -1.40 -22.50
N ALA A 191 -7.61 -1.30 -22.90
CA ALA A 191 -6.48 -1.76 -22.10
C ALA A 191 -6.40 -1.04 -20.75
N VAL A 192 -6.53 0.30 -20.73
CA VAL A 192 -6.59 1.09 -19.49
C VAL A 192 -7.73 0.64 -18.59
N ALA A 193 -8.92 0.40 -19.16
CA ALA A 193 -10.07 -0.07 -18.40
C ALA A 193 -9.78 -1.42 -17.73
N CYS A 194 -9.28 -2.42 -18.47
CA CYS A 194 -8.95 -3.74 -17.92
C CYS A 194 -7.88 -3.65 -16.81
N LEU A 195 -6.81 -2.90 -17.02
CA LEU A 195 -5.73 -2.76 -16.04
C LEU A 195 -6.18 -2.03 -14.77
N THR A 196 -7.08 -1.05 -14.91
CA THR A 196 -7.67 -0.34 -13.78
C THR A 196 -8.60 -1.25 -12.98
N MET A 197 -9.45 -2.02 -13.67
CA MET A 197 -10.31 -3.03 -13.06
C MET A 197 -9.50 -4.08 -12.29
N ALA A 198 -8.37 -4.54 -12.84
CA ALA A 198 -7.47 -5.47 -12.16
C ALA A 198 -6.96 -4.94 -10.82
N ALA A 199 -6.43 -3.70 -10.79
CA ALA A 199 -5.88 -3.12 -9.58
C ALA A 199 -6.95 -2.95 -8.49
N PHE A 200 -8.13 -2.43 -8.86
CA PHE A 200 -9.21 -2.21 -7.90
C PHE A 200 -9.87 -3.48 -7.39
N THR A 201 -10.01 -4.51 -8.23
CA THR A 201 -10.56 -5.80 -7.81
C THR A 201 -9.58 -6.53 -6.89
N THR A 202 -8.30 -6.51 -7.23
CA THR A 202 -7.23 -7.16 -6.47
C THR A 202 -7.08 -6.52 -5.11
N TYR A 203 -6.86 -5.21 -5.06
CA TYR A 203 -6.74 -4.53 -3.78
C TYR A 203 -8.07 -4.52 -3.02
N GLY A 204 -9.15 -4.09 -3.67
CA GLY A 204 -10.43 -3.81 -3.02
C GLY A 204 -11.20 -5.06 -2.62
N LEU A 205 -11.57 -5.88 -3.61
CA LEU A 205 -12.43 -7.05 -3.39
C LEU A 205 -11.65 -8.17 -2.70
N ALA A 206 -10.45 -8.52 -3.17
CA ALA A 206 -9.68 -9.60 -2.55
C ALA A 206 -9.29 -9.26 -1.10
N GLY A 207 -8.86 -8.02 -0.85
CA GLY A 207 -8.58 -7.55 0.50
C GLY A 207 -9.81 -7.61 1.41
N HIS A 208 -11.00 -7.29 0.88
CA HIS A 208 -12.23 -7.44 1.66
C HIS A 208 -12.54 -8.89 1.97
N LEU A 209 -12.54 -9.77 0.97
CA LEU A 209 -12.83 -11.20 1.17
C LEU A 209 -11.90 -11.80 2.23
N ARG A 210 -10.61 -11.40 2.21
CA ARG A 210 -9.60 -11.89 3.15
C ARG A 210 -9.73 -11.34 4.56
N HIS A 211 -10.01 -10.04 4.71
CA HIS A 211 -9.80 -9.31 5.98
C HIS A 211 -11.05 -8.63 6.55
N ALA A 212 -12.21 -8.77 5.92
CA ALA A 212 -13.47 -8.31 6.51
C ALA A 212 -13.83 -9.10 7.77
N PRO A 213 -14.47 -8.48 8.77
CA PRO A 213 -15.00 -9.22 9.91
C PRO A 213 -16.10 -10.18 9.44
N ALA A 214 -16.23 -11.33 10.09
CA ALA A 214 -17.45 -12.10 9.98
C ALA A 214 -18.55 -11.28 10.66
N LEU A 215 -19.61 -10.91 9.93
CA LEU A 215 -20.86 -10.62 10.59
C LEU A 215 -21.25 -11.94 11.25
N ALA A 216 -21.41 -11.92 12.58
CA ALA A 216 -21.80 -13.11 13.33
C ALA A 216 -23.02 -13.73 12.63
N ALA A 217 -22.89 -14.99 12.23
CA ALA A 217 -24.04 -15.79 11.86
C ALA A 217 -25.03 -15.71 13.03
N GLY A 218 -26.29 -15.38 12.74
CA GLY A 218 -27.31 -15.09 13.73
C GLY A 218 -27.34 -16.13 14.84
N SER A 219 -27.11 -15.68 16.08
CA SER A 219 -27.82 -16.25 17.22
C SER A 219 -29.21 -15.62 17.20
N ASP A 220 -30.22 -16.42 16.88
CA ASP A 220 -31.65 -16.04 16.92
C ASP A 220 -32.17 -15.90 18.36
N ASP A 221 -31.46 -15.16 19.21
CA ASP A 221 -31.95 -14.78 20.54
C ASP A 221 -31.43 -13.39 20.88
N ASP A 222 -32.27 -12.38 20.67
CA ASP A 222 -32.67 -11.46 21.74
C ASP A 222 -33.50 -10.32 21.15
N SER A 223 -34.79 -10.40 21.44
CA SER A 223 -35.71 -9.29 21.41
C SER A 223 -35.45 -8.37 22.61
N ASP A 224 -34.45 -7.48 22.56
CA ASP A 224 -34.55 -6.22 23.29
C ASP A 224 -33.54 -5.13 22.87
N SER A 225 -34.00 -3.89 22.95
CA SER A 225 -33.25 -2.64 22.90
C SER A 225 -32.69 -2.15 21.55
N GLY A 226 -33.21 -1.00 21.11
CA GLY A 226 -32.85 -0.26 19.90
C GLY A 226 -31.45 0.37 19.88
N ARG A 227 -30.39 -0.37 20.19
CA ARG A 227 -29.01 0.02 19.86
C ARG A 227 -28.57 -0.71 18.60
N ARG A 228 -28.59 0.00 17.45
CA ARG A 228 -27.85 -0.43 16.26
C ARG A 228 -26.40 -0.74 16.68
N ALA A 229 -26.06 -2.01 16.80
CA ALA A 229 -24.68 -2.44 16.98
C ALA A 229 -23.88 -1.89 15.79
N ARG A 230 -23.14 -0.79 16.01
CA ARG A 230 -22.19 -0.27 15.03
C ARG A 230 -21.23 -1.41 14.72
N ALA A 231 -21.12 -1.78 13.43
CA ALA A 231 -20.13 -2.73 12.96
C ALA A 231 -18.78 -2.43 13.64
N PRO A 232 -18.05 -3.45 14.14
CA PRO A 232 -16.85 -3.22 14.91
C PRO A 232 -15.90 -2.29 14.14
N PRO A 233 -15.31 -1.27 14.78
CA PRO A 233 -14.52 -0.22 14.13
C PRO A 233 -13.23 -0.71 13.42
N SER A 234 -13.03 -2.03 13.30
CA SER A 234 -11.79 -2.73 12.93
C SER A 234 -11.88 -3.57 11.64
N ALA A 235 -12.77 -3.23 10.70
CA ALA A 235 -12.98 -3.96 9.45
C ALA A 235 -12.12 -3.43 8.29
N TRP A 236 -11.68 -4.32 7.36
CA TRP A 236 -11.08 -3.93 6.08
C TRP A 236 -11.90 -2.84 5.37
N ARG A 237 -11.24 -1.76 4.95
CA ARG A 237 -11.85 -0.70 4.14
C ARG A 237 -11.11 -0.59 2.83
N PHE A 238 -11.87 -0.31 1.76
CA PHE A 238 -11.28 -0.02 0.46
C PHE A 238 -10.31 1.15 0.55
N PHE A 239 -10.76 2.31 1.04
CA PHE A 239 -9.86 3.45 1.26
C PHE A 239 -9.37 3.49 2.70
N GLN A 240 -8.10 3.14 2.90
CA GLN A 240 -7.46 3.09 4.22
C GLN A 240 -6.00 3.56 4.18
N PRO A 241 -5.76 4.84 3.83
CA PRO A 241 -4.40 5.36 3.77
C PRO A 241 -3.74 5.25 5.15
N PHE A 242 -2.49 4.77 5.15
CA PHE A 242 -1.64 4.68 6.34
C PHE A 242 -2.16 3.77 7.46
N ARG A 243 -2.99 2.76 7.12
CA ARG A 243 -3.52 1.77 8.07
C ARG A 243 -3.22 0.37 7.57
N GLY A 244 -2.97 -0.58 8.47
CA GLY A 244 -2.72 -1.99 8.12
C GLY A 244 -1.30 -2.51 8.40
N GLY A 245 -0.46 -1.75 9.10
CA GLY A 245 0.93 -2.11 9.42
C GLY A 245 1.95 -1.52 8.43
N ALA A 246 3.20 -1.33 8.86
CA ALA A 246 4.23 -0.63 8.08
C ALA A 246 4.52 -1.29 6.72
N TRP A 247 4.61 -2.62 6.66
CA TRP A 247 4.85 -3.37 5.43
C TRP A 247 3.66 -3.29 4.45
N PHE A 248 2.44 -3.34 4.96
CA PHE A 248 1.24 -3.10 4.16
C PHE A 248 1.24 -1.69 3.58
N VAL A 249 1.50 -0.67 4.40
CA VAL A 249 1.51 0.73 3.95
C VAL A 249 2.62 0.98 2.92
N ALA A 250 3.81 0.43 3.12
CA ALA A 250 4.92 0.58 2.19
C ALA A 250 4.65 -0.10 0.84
N THR A 251 4.14 -1.34 0.86
CA THR A 251 3.76 -2.05 -0.37
C THR A 251 2.58 -1.39 -1.07
N GLN A 252 1.60 -0.85 -0.33
CA GLN A 252 0.52 -0.05 -0.90
C GLN A 252 1.03 1.23 -1.56
N ALA A 253 1.91 1.98 -0.90
CA ALA A 253 2.49 3.20 -1.46
C ALA A 253 3.26 2.89 -2.75
N LEU A 254 4.09 1.84 -2.74
CA LEU A 254 4.82 1.39 -3.92
C LEU A 254 3.88 0.92 -5.04
N GLY A 255 2.88 0.10 -4.72
CA GLY A 255 1.93 -0.45 -5.68
C GLY A 255 1.11 0.63 -6.38
N TRP A 256 0.56 1.58 -5.63
CA TRP A 256 -0.20 2.70 -6.20
C TRP A 256 0.69 3.71 -6.93
N ALA A 257 1.94 3.91 -6.50
CA ALA A 257 2.90 4.75 -7.23
C ALA A 257 3.24 4.14 -8.60
N LEU A 258 3.53 2.83 -8.64
CA LEU A 258 3.77 2.10 -9.89
C LEU A 258 2.52 2.13 -10.78
N PHE A 259 1.33 1.88 -10.22
CA PHE A 259 0.07 1.96 -10.95
C PHE A 259 -0.14 3.34 -11.58
N SER A 260 0.12 4.41 -10.81
CA SER A 260 -0.04 5.80 -11.29
C SER A 260 0.97 6.14 -12.39
N ALA A 261 2.21 5.67 -12.26
CA ALA A 261 3.24 5.85 -13.29
C ALA A 261 2.87 5.11 -14.58
N GLY A 262 2.41 3.87 -14.49
CA GLY A 262 1.94 3.08 -15.63
C GLY A 262 0.71 3.72 -16.30
N LEU A 263 -0.27 4.17 -15.51
CA LEU A 263 -1.46 4.87 -16.01
C LEU A 263 -1.08 6.17 -16.72
N THR A 264 -0.15 6.96 -16.17
CA THR A 264 0.33 8.19 -16.81
C THR A 264 0.98 7.88 -18.17
N LEU A 265 1.77 6.82 -18.24
CA LEU A 265 2.41 6.41 -19.49
C LEU A 265 1.39 5.90 -20.52
N MET A 266 0.33 5.22 -20.08
CA MET A 266 -0.78 4.80 -20.96
C MET A 266 -1.62 5.98 -21.44
N LEU A 267 -1.90 6.97 -20.60
CA LEU A 267 -2.57 8.21 -21.02
C LEU A 267 -1.72 8.98 -22.04
N TYR A 268 -0.40 9.00 -21.86
CA TYR A 268 0.52 9.53 -22.87
C TYR A 268 0.44 8.77 -24.19
N LEU A 269 0.42 7.43 -24.17
CA LEU A 269 0.25 6.61 -25.37
C LEU A 269 -1.09 6.88 -26.08
N ILE A 270 -2.17 7.07 -25.31
CA ILE A 270 -3.49 7.46 -25.84
C ILE A 270 -3.42 8.84 -26.51
N ALA A 271 -2.79 9.82 -25.86
CA ALA A 271 -2.63 11.16 -26.41
C ALA A 271 -1.80 11.16 -27.69
N GLN A 272 -0.71 10.37 -27.73
CA GLN A 272 0.12 10.21 -28.92
C GLN A 272 -0.61 9.46 -30.04
N GLY A 273 -1.39 8.43 -29.70
CA GLY A 273 -2.26 7.73 -30.64
C GLY A 273 -3.29 8.66 -31.27
N ALA A 274 -3.93 9.52 -30.46
CA ALA A 274 -4.89 10.52 -30.94
C ALA A 274 -4.24 11.60 -31.81
N ALA A 275 -2.98 11.96 -31.53
CA ALA A 275 -2.20 12.91 -32.33
C ALA A 275 -1.61 12.29 -33.62
N GLY A 276 -1.70 10.97 -33.79
CA GLY A 276 -1.10 10.25 -34.92
C GLY A 276 0.43 10.12 -34.86
N VAL A 277 1.07 10.53 -33.77
CA VAL A 277 2.55 10.56 -33.61
C VAL A 277 2.97 9.46 -32.64
N MET A 278 3.00 8.21 -33.12
CA MET A 278 3.37 7.04 -32.31
C MET A 278 4.88 6.70 -32.37
N GLU A 279 5.76 7.71 -32.36
CA GLU A 279 7.20 7.47 -32.33
C GLU A 279 7.62 6.76 -31.02
N GLY A 280 8.32 5.63 -31.14
CA GLY A 280 8.79 4.86 -29.98
C GLY A 280 7.69 4.12 -29.19
N ALA A 281 6.48 4.01 -29.74
CA ALA A 281 5.32 3.37 -29.10
C ALA A 281 5.66 2.01 -28.47
N ARG A 282 6.42 1.17 -29.17
CA ARG A 282 6.90 -0.12 -28.66
C ARG A 282 7.56 -0.03 -27.29
N ARG A 283 8.51 0.91 -27.12
CA ARG A 283 9.28 1.06 -25.88
C ARG A 283 8.38 1.48 -24.72
N TYR A 284 7.48 2.41 -24.99
CA TYR A 284 6.53 2.91 -23.99
C TYR A 284 5.46 1.88 -23.65
N THR A 285 4.96 1.11 -24.62
CA THR A 285 4.01 0.02 -24.40
C THR A 285 4.59 -1.07 -23.49
N TRP A 286 5.78 -1.57 -23.80
CA TRP A 286 6.43 -2.60 -22.96
C TRP A 286 6.73 -2.08 -21.56
N THR A 287 7.16 -0.83 -21.46
CA THR A 287 7.43 -0.19 -20.17
C THR A 287 6.16 -0.02 -19.35
N ALA A 288 5.07 0.46 -19.96
CA ALA A 288 3.77 0.61 -19.29
C ALA A 288 3.23 -0.74 -18.83
N GLY A 289 3.22 -1.74 -19.71
CA GLY A 289 2.79 -3.10 -19.38
C GLY A 289 3.58 -3.70 -18.21
N ALA A 290 4.91 -3.60 -18.24
CA ALA A 290 5.77 -4.12 -17.17
C ALA A 290 5.53 -3.41 -15.83
N ILE A 291 5.38 -2.08 -15.85
CA ILE A 291 5.05 -1.30 -14.64
C ILE A 291 3.69 -1.71 -14.07
N MET A 292 2.68 -1.90 -14.92
CA MET A 292 1.33 -2.25 -14.49
C MET A 292 1.24 -3.68 -13.93
N VAL A 293 1.96 -4.64 -14.54
CA VAL A 293 2.11 -6.00 -13.98
C VAL A 293 2.82 -5.94 -12.63
N THR A 294 3.89 -5.15 -12.51
CA THR A 294 4.61 -5.01 -11.25
C THR A 294 3.73 -4.36 -10.17
N ALA A 295 2.99 -3.31 -10.51
CA ALA A 295 2.04 -2.66 -9.63
C ALA A 295 1.00 -3.67 -9.10
N GLN A 296 0.47 -4.50 -9.98
CA GLN A 296 -0.49 -5.55 -9.66
C GLN A 296 0.08 -6.57 -8.65
N LEU A 297 1.29 -7.07 -8.87
CA LEU A 297 1.95 -8.01 -7.96
C LEU A 297 2.23 -7.39 -6.59
N VAL A 298 2.66 -6.13 -6.57
CA VAL A 298 2.90 -5.38 -5.34
C VAL A 298 1.59 -5.15 -4.57
N LEU A 299 0.50 -4.78 -5.25
CA LEU A 299 -0.82 -4.65 -4.62
C LEU A 299 -1.34 -5.99 -4.09
N ALA A 300 -1.18 -7.10 -4.84
CA ALA A 300 -1.58 -8.43 -4.37
C ALA A 300 -0.78 -8.87 -3.14
N SER A 301 0.54 -8.70 -3.15
CA SER A 301 1.42 -9.06 -2.03
C SER A 301 1.14 -8.22 -0.79
N SER A 302 0.74 -6.96 -0.94
CA SER A 302 0.37 -6.10 0.19
C SER A 302 -0.70 -6.74 1.08
N LEU A 303 -1.67 -7.47 0.50
CA LEU A 303 -2.76 -8.10 1.26
C LEU A 303 -2.27 -9.16 2.24
N VAL A 304 -1.09 -9.75 2.01
CA VAL A 304 -0.47 -10.70 2.95
C VAL A 304 0.06 -9.97 4.19
N PHE A 305 0.53 -8.74 4.01
CA PHE A 305 1.11 -7.92 5.08
C PHE A 305 0.08 -7.11 5.88
N PHE A 306 -1.20 -7.15 5.50
CA PHE A 306 -2.24 -6.42 6.21
C PHE A 306 -2.41 -6.93 7.64
N GLN A 307 -2.17 -6.06 8.60
CA GLN A 307 -2.41 -6.27 10.02
C GLN A 307 -3.69 -5.54 10.41
N GLY A 308 -4.74 -6.30 10.72
CA GLY A 308 -5.99 -5.73 11.23
C GLY A 308 -5.76 -4.99 12.56
N PRO A 309 -6.56 -3.95 12.88
CA PRO A 309 -6.39 -3.16 14.10
C PRO A 309 -6.45 -3.96 15.41
N GLN A 310 -6.94 -5.20 15.38
CA GLN A 310 -7.26 -5.98 16.58
C GLN A 310 -6.02 -6.32 17.42
N ARG A 311 -4.92 -6.84 16.88
CA ARG A 311 -3.77 -7.24 17.72
C ARG A 311 -3.07 -6.06 18.40
N THR A 312 -2.94 -4.95 17.68
CA THR A 312 -2.22 -3.77 18.17
C THR A 312 -3.12 -2.87 19.03
N MET A 313 -4.35 -2.58 18.60
CA MET A 313 -5.27 -1.77 19.43
C MET A 313 -5.83 -2.54 20.61
N GLN A 314 -5.95 -3.88 20.60
CA GLN A 314 -6.35 -4.60 21.83
C GLN A 314 -5.25 -4.52 22.88
N LEU A 315 -3.99 -4.67 22.48
CA LEU A 315 -2.84 -4.55 23.39
C LEU A 315 -2.72 -3.11 23.92
N VAL A 316 -2.77 -2.11 23.04
CA VAL A 316 -2.71 -0.69 23.41
C VAL A 316 -3.92 -0.26 24.22
N ARG A 317 -5.12 -0.77 23.92
CA ARG A 317 -6.36 -0.47 24.69
C ARG A 317 -6.34 -1.16 26.05
N GLN A 318 -5.81 -2.37 26.17
CA GLN A 318 -5.60 -3.02 27.46
C GLN A 318 -4.59 -2.24 28.31
N ILE A 319 -3.50 -1.77 27.69
CA ILE A 319 -2.49 -0.94 28.35
C ILE A 319 -3.06 0.43 28.73
N SER A 320 -3.79 1.11 27.85
CA SER A 320 -4.38 2.42 28.14
C SER A 320 -5.49 2.35 29.19
N ILE A 321 -6.30 1.28 29.20
CA ILE A 321 -7.25 0.98 30.27
C ILE A 321 -6.51 0.71 31.59
N SER A 322 -5.39 -0.02 31.57
CA SER A 322 -4.56 -0.25 32.78
C SER A 322 -3.87 1.01 33.28
N LEU A 323 -3.66 2.01 32.42
CA LEU A 323 -3.07 3.31 32.73
C LEU A 323 -4.11 4.43 32.94
N GLY A 324 -5.41 4.11 32.92
CA GLY A 324 -6.49 5.09 33.14
C GLY A 324 -6.62 6.18 32.07
N GLU A 325 -6.01 6.02 30.89
CA GLU A 325 -6.13 6.98 29.80
C GLU A 325 -7.40 6.69 28.98
N GLU A 326 -8.49 7.42 29.27
CA GLU A 326 -9.67 7.42 28.40
C GLU A 326 -9.32 7.93 27.00
N ALA A 327 -9.78 7.20 25.97
CA ALA A 327 -9.59 7.54 24.57
C ALA A 327 -10.36 8.83 24.20
N ARG A 328 -9.69 9.98 24.37
CA ARG A 328 -10.24 11.30 24.05
C ARG A 328 -10.68 11.37 22.57
N PRO A 329 -11.89 11.86 22.26
CA PRO A 329 -12.33 12.04 20.88
C PRO A 329 -11.40 13.03 20.16
N ARG A 330 -10.83 12.62 19.01
CA ARG A 330 -9.89 13.45 18.24
C ARG A 330 -10.61 14.52 17.43
N ASN A 331 -10.31 15.79 17.74
CA ASN A 331 -10.80 16.97 17.02
C ASN A 331 -10.32 16.99 15.55
N LEU A 332 -11.05 17.69 14.67
CA LEU A 332 -10.70 17.83 13.24
C LEU A 332 -9.26 18.35 13.05
N ARG A 333 -8.85 19.33 13.86
CA ARG A 333 -7.48 19.84 13.91
C ARG A 333 -6.45 18.73 14.10
N GLN A 334 -6.65 17.84 15.06
CA GLN A 334 -5.74 16.72 15.32
C GLN A 334 -5.67 15.76 14.13
N ARG A 335 -6.78 15.55 13.41
CA ARG A 335 -6.78 14.73 12.19
C ARG A 335 -5.95 15.38 11.08
N LEU A 336 -6.09 16.69 10.91
CA LEU A 336 -5.32 17.46 9.94
C LEU A 336 -3.82 17.45 10.28
N GLU A 337 -3.47 17.63 11.55
CA GLU A 337 -2.07 17.60 12.01
C GLU A 337 -1.43 16.20 11.84
N ASN A 338 -2.19 15.13 12.13
CA ASN A 338 -1.75 13.76 11.86
C ASN A 338 -1.49 13.54 10.37
N VAL A 339 -2.41 13.97 9.51
CA VAL A 339 -2.24 13.88 8.05
C VAL A 339 -1.03 14.71 7.60
N ALA A 340 -0.87 15.94 8.12
CA ALA A 340 0.26 16.80 7.79
C ALA A 340 1.61 16.16 8.14
N THR A 341 1.72 15.50 9.29
CA THR A 341 2.95 14.79 9.71
C THR A 341 3.31 13.68 8.71
N ILE A 342 2.31 12.95 8.23
CA ILE A 342 2.50 11.89 7.24
C ILE A 342 2.90 12.48 5.89
N ILE A 343 2.23 13.55 5.48
CA ILE A 343 2.54 14.30 4.26
C ILE A 343 4.02 14.72 4.29
N ILE A 344 4.46 15.38 5.36
CA ILE A 344 5.83 15.89 5.52
C ILE A 344 6.88 14.78 5.43
N LEU A 345 6.60 13.57 5.93
CA LEU A 345 7.56 12.47 5.90
C LEU A 345 7.66 11.76 4.55
N TYR A 346 6.55 11.65 3.80
CA TYR A 346 6.48 10.80 2.61
C TYR A 346 6.40 11.60 1.30
N ILE A 347 5.59 12.66 1.27
CA ILE A 347 5.19 13.34 0.04
C ILE A 347 6.30 14.21 -0.59
N PRO A 348 7.16 14.94 0.17
CA PRO A 348 8.16 15.82 -0.42
C PRO A 348 9.03 15.17 -1.49
N MET A 349 9.50 13.94 -1.26
CA MET A 349 10.32 13.24 -2.24
C MET A 349 9.55 12.90 -3.52
N HIS A 350 8.27 12.58 -3.40
CA HIS A 350 7.40 12.31 -4.55
C HIS A 350 7.07 13.60 -5.32
N VAL A 351 6.78 14.70 -4.62
CA VAL A 351 6.51 16.00 -5.25
C VAL A 351 7.75 16.53 -5.96
N THR A 352 8.91 16.48 -5.32
CA THR A 352 10.17 16.89 -5.94
C THR A 352 10.48 16.02 -7.17
N SER A 353 10.38 14.69 -7.05
CA SER A 353 10.61 13.78 -8.19
C SER A 353 9.61 14.01 -9.33
N ALA A 354 8.33 14.20 -9.03
CA ALA A 354 7.30 14.47 -10.01
C ALA A 354 7.52 15.82 -10.71
N ALA A 355 7.89 16.86 -9.95
CA ALA A 355 8.23 18.17 -10.52
C ALA A 355 9.45 18.09 -11.43
N MET A 356 10.50 17.35 -11.04
CA MET A 356 11.67 17.12 -11.89
C MET A 356 11.31 16.34 -13.16
N ALA A 357 10.48 15.30 -13.04
CA ALA A 357 10.01 14.53 -14.19
C ALA A 357 9.12 15.36 -15.14
N ALA A 358 8.33 16.30 -14.61
CA ALA A 358 7.46 17.16 -15.41
C ALA A 358 8.25 17.99 -16.44
N TYR A 359 9.47 18.45 -16.12
CA TYR A 359 10.32 19.13 -17.10
C TYR A 359 10.56 18.26 -18.34
N PHE A 360 10.88 16.98 -18.15
CA PHE A 360 11.12 16.04 -19.25
C PHE A 360 9.85 15.57 -19.94
N PHE A 361 8.70 15.70 -19.28
CA PHE A 361 7.41 15.36 -19.84
C PHE A 361 6.88 16.44 -20.80
N PHE A 362 7.05 17.71 -20.44
CA PHE A 362 6.48 18.84 -21.18
C PHE A 362 7.45 19.55 -22.13
N LEU A 363 8.75 19.29 -22.03
CA LEU A 363 9.77 20.03 -22.76
C LEU A 363 10.77 19.10 -23.47
N PRO A 364 11.35 19.54 -24.60
CA PRO A 364 12.48 18.86 -25.23
C PRO A 364 13.65 18.64 -24.24
N PRO A 365 14.38 17.52 -24.29
CA PRO A 365 15.37 17.15 -23.26
C PRO A 365 16.43 18.22 -22.97
N HIS A 366 16.92 18.93 -23.99
CA HIS A 366 17.93 19.97 -23.83
C HIS A 366 17.38 21.21 -23.08
N ILE A 367 16.12 21.60 -23.34
CA ILE A 367 15.42 22.67 -22.62
C ILE A 367 15.10 22.21 -21.20
N ALA A 368 14.58 20.99 -21.04
CA ALA A 368 14.26 20.39 -19.75
C ALA A 368 15.46 20.39 -18.80
N VAL A 369 16.62 19.92 -19.28
CA VAL A 369 17.87 19.90 -18.49
C VAL A 369 18.31 21.32 -18.14
N THR A 370 18.28 22.25 -19.09
CA THR A 370 18.71 23.63 -18.87
C THR A 370 17.85 24.31 -17.80
N LEU A 371 16.52 24.21 -17.92
CA LEU A 371 15.61 24.81 -16.95
C LEU A 371 15.66 24.11 -15.59
N LEU A 372 15.82 22.78 -15.55
CA LEU A 372 15.99 22.06 -14.30
C LEU A 372 17.25 22.51 -13.56
N ILE A 373 18.39 22.62 -14.26
CA ILE A 373 19.65 23.13 -13.69
C ILE A 373 19.46 24.56 -13.21
N ALA A 374 18.82 25.43 -14.00
CA ALA A 374 18.56 26.82 -13.62
C ALA A 374 17.67 26.91 -12.37
N THR A 375 16.57 26.16 -12.31
CA THR A 375 15.66 26.09 -11.17
C THR A 375 16.37 25.59 -9.92
N LEU A 376 17.15 24.50 -10.03
CA LEU A 376 17.94 23.98 -8.91
C LEU A 376 19.01 24.99 -8.48
N PHE A 377 19.71 25.64 -9.42
CA PHE A 377 20.70 26.66 -9.11
C PHE A 377 20.09 27.82 -8.32
N VAL A 378 18.96 28.37 -8.77
CA VAL A 378 18.24 29.44 -8.04
C VAL A 378 17.81 28.94 -6.67
N TYR A 379 17.18 27.78 -6.60
CA TYR A 379 16.69 27.20 -5.35
C TYR A 379 17.84 26.97 -4.34
N TYR A 380 18.94 26.36 -4.77
CA TYR A 380 20.13 26.15 -3.94
C TYR A 380 20.81 27.45 -3.54
N THR A 381 20.88 28.43 -4.44
CA THR A 381 21.45 29.74 -4.13
C THR A 381 20.63 30.42 -3.05
N VAL A 382 19.31 30.55 -3.23
CA VAL A 382 18.41 31.25 -2.29
C VAL A 382 18.44 30.61 -0.89
N THR A 383 18.30 29.29 -0.83
CA THR A 383 18.25 28.55 0.43
C THR A 383 19.64 28.34 1.08
N SER A 384 20.71 28.51 0.32
CA SER A 384 22.10 28.47 0.81
C SER A 384 22.75 29.87 0.90
N LEU A 385 21.99 30.96 0.76
CA LEU A 385 22.46 32.33 1.02
C LEU A 385 23.02 32.44 2.44
N GLY A 386 24.30 32.80 2.61
CA GLY A 386 24.95 32.85 3.93
C GLY A 386 25.75 31.59 4.33
N GLY A 387 26.16 30.77 3.36
CA GLY A 387 27.10 29.64 3.56
C GLY A 387 26.42 28.28 3.64
N ALA A 388 27.11 27.25 4.15
CA ALA A 388 26.60 25.86 4.21
C ALA A 388 25.56 25.67 5.33
N PRO A 389 24.23 25.67 5.06
CA PRO A 389 23.21 25.48 6.09
C PRO A 389 23.31 24.10 6.77
N GLU A 390 23.69 23.07 6.03
CA GLU A 390 23.84 21.69 6.50
C GLU A 390 24.98 21.51 7.52
N VAL A 391 25.94 22.43 7.57
CA VAL A 391 27.03 22.43 8.57
C VAL A 391 26.71 23.37 9.74
N SER A 392 26.10 24.52 9.44
CA SER A 392 25.86 25.57 10.43
C SER A 392 24.60 25.36 11.26
N GLY A 393 23.61 24.63 10.75
CA GLY A 393 22.30 24.50 11.38
C GLY A 393 21.48 25.80 11.34
N ARG A 394 21.88 26.81 10.55
CA ARG A 394 21.23 28.14 10.54
C ARG A 394 19.76 28.16 10.09
N ARG A 395 19.31 27.09 9.45
CA ARG A 395 17.93 26.92 9.00
C ARG A 395 17.11 26.06 9.97
N GLU A 396 17.61 25.86 11.18
CA GLU A 396 16.87 25.20 12.24
C GLU A 396 15.58 25.95 12.58
N TRP A 397 14.48 25.23 12.78
CA TRP A 397 13.19 25.80 13.15
C TRP A 397 12.69 25.17 14.46
N PRO A 398 12.98 25.79 15.62
CA PRO A 398 12.64 25.21 16.93
C PRO A 398 11.15 24.93 17.13
N ALA A 399 10.27 25.87 16.72
CA ALA A 399 8.83 25.67 16.83
C ALA A 399 8.33 24.48 15.97
N PHE A 400 8.94 24.26 14.81
CA PHE A 400 8.65 23.09 13.97
C PHE A 400 9.14 21.80 14.62
N GLN A 401 10.33 21.76 15.22
CA GLN A 401 10.80 20.59 15.97
C GLN A 401 9.86 20.22 17.11
N ASP A 402 9.41 21.21 17.88
CA ASP A 402 8.53 21.01 19.02
C ASP A 402 7.16 20.51 18.58
N TRP A 403 6.61 21.09 17.51
CA TRP A 403 5.37 20.62 16.90
C TRP A 403 5.51 19.21 16.35
N PHE A 404 6.52 18.97 15.52
CA PHE A 404 6.74 17.70 14.84
C PHE A 404 7.03 16.56 15.82
N GLY A 405 7.81 16.82 16.86
CA GLY A 405 8.10 15.86 17.92
C GLY A 405 6.85 15.42 18.68
N ARG A 406 5.97 16.37 19.05
CA ARG A 406 4.68 16.05 19.68
C ARG A 406 3.79 15.21 18.77
N GLN A 407 3.66 15.61 17.51
CA GLN A 407 2.84 14.88 16.54
C GLN A 407 3.39 13.48 16.26
N LEU A 408 4.72 13.34 16.15
CA LEU A 408 5.35 12.03 15.97
C LEU A 408 5.10 11.10 17.16
N GLU A 409 5.23 11.57 18.40
CA GLU A 409 5.00 10.74 19.58
C GLU A 409 3.55 10.21 19.62
N GLU A 410 2.58 10.99 19.12
CA GLU A 410 1.19 10.55 18.99
C GLU A 410 0.93 9.60 17.80
N VAL A 411 1.58 9.82 16.66
CA VAL A 411 1.34 9.07 15.42
C VAL A 411 2.11 7.76 15.37
N LEU A 412 3.34 7.71 15.90
CA LEU A 412 4.22 6.55 15.83
C LEU A 412 3.62 5.27 16.42
N PRO A 413 2.91 5.27 17.57
CA PRO A 413 2.23 4.08 18.08
C PRO A 413 1.23 3.48 17.08
N ALA A 414 0.54 4.32 16.29
CA ALA A 414 -0.39 3.83 15.28
C ALA A 414 0.32 3.16 14.09
N TRP A 415 1.60 3.49 13.85
CA TRP A 415 2.40 3.01 12.71
C TRP A 415 3.28 1.81 13.08
N LEU A 416 3.97 1.91 14.21
CA LEU A 416 4.94 0.94 14.71
C LEU A 416 4.32 -0.05 15.71
N GLY A 417 3.10 0.22 16.15
CA GLY A 417 2.32 -0.59 17.08
C GLY A 417 2.44 -0.17 18.53
N SER A 418 3.63 0.25 18.95
CA SER A 418 3.88 0.94 20.21
C SER A 418 5.09 1.86 20.06
N LEU A 419 5.22 2.81 20.99
CA LEU A 419 6.42 3.64 21.13
C LEU A 419 6.71 3.76 22.62
N GLU A 420 7.90 3.36 23.02
CA GLU A 420 8.40 3.54 24.37
C GLU A 420 9.85 4.02 24.26
N VAL A 421 10.17 5.11 24.97
CA VAL A 421 11.55 5.56 25.11
C VAL A 421 11.96 5.23 26.54
N VAL A 422 12.93 4.33 26.66
CA VAL A 422 13.45 3.86 27.95
C VAL A 422 14.90 4.31 28.08
N ARG A 423 15.27 4.78 29.26
CA ARG A 423 16.65 5.05 29.62
C ARG A 423 17.15 3.94 30.54
N GLU A 424 18.00 3.07 30.02
CA GLU A 424 18.66 2.03 30.80
C GLU A 424 20.03 2.52 31.31
N GLY A 425 20.30 2.28 32.60
CA GLY A 425 21.59 2.60 33.22
C GLY A 425 21.71 4.01 33.79
N ALA A 426 22.14 4.06 35.05
CA ALA A 426 22.35 5.21 35.94
C ALA A 426 21.07 5.92 36.43
N SER A 427 20.78 5.72 37.73
CA SER A 427 19.78 6.43 38.53
C SER A 427 20.03 7.94 38.67
N GLN A 428 21.20 8.42 38.24
CA GLN A 428 21.58 9.83 38.30
C GLN A 428 21.30 10.54 36.97
N PRO A 429 20.76 11.77 36.99
CA PRO A 429 20.59 12.58 35.79
C PRO A 429 21.94 12.84 35.10
N LEU A 430 21.96 12.87 33.76
CA LEU A 430 23.14 13.32 33.03
C LEU A 430 23.28 14.82 33.23
N ASP A 431 24.52 15.27 33.45
CA ASP A 431 24.87 16.67 33.68
C ASP A 431 24.79 17.45 32.35
N PRO A 432 23.86 18.40 32.19
CA PRO A 432 23.68 19.15 30.93
C PRO A 432 24.90 19.97 30.50
N GLU A 433 25.81 20.31 31.43
CA GLU A 433 27.02 21.08 31.13
C GLU A 433 28.13 20.23 30.51
N LYS A 434 28.00 18.90 30.57
CA LYS A 434 28.96 17.97 29.98
C LYS A 434 28.66 17.73 28.50
N ARG A 435 29.72 17.33 27.79
CA ARG A 435 29.64 17.00 26.38
C ARG A 435 29.38 15.52 26.16
N TYR A 436 28.44 15.20 25.26
CA TYR A 436 28.03 13.82 24.99
C TYR A 436 28.06 13.47 23.49
N VAL A 437 28.43 12.24 23.20
CA VAL A 437 28.35 11.64 21.86
C VAL A 437 27.44 10.43 21.95
N PHE A 438 26.28 10.50 21.30
CA PHE A 438 25.30 9.44 21.25
C PHE A 438 25.50 8.58 19.99
N GLY A 439 25.56 7.27 20.18
CA GLY A 439 25.48 6.28 19.10
C GLY A 439 24.06 5.75 18.95
N PHE A 440 23.52 5.79 17.73
CA PHE A 440 22.23 5.18 17.39
C PHE A 440 22.46 3.87 16.64
N ALA A 441 22.11 2.75 17.26
CA ALA A 441 22.13 1.45 16.60
C ALA A 441 21.26 0.42 17.37
N ALA A 442 20.72 -0.61 16.73
CA ALA A 442 20.83 -0.91 15.32
C ALA A 442 19.80 -0.15 14.49
N HIS A 443 20.05 -0.04 13.19
CA HIS A 443 19.14 0.66 12.29
C HIS A 443 18.82 -0.17 11.03
N GLY A 444 17.63 0.05 10.48
CA GLY A 444 17.24 -0.44 9.16
C GLY A 444 17.79 0.44 8.03
N LEU A 445 17.35 0.18 6.79
CA LEU A 445 17.81 0.87 5.56
C LEU A 445 17.84 2.39 5.72
N TYR A 446 16.83 2.95 6.41
CA TYR A 446 16.77 4.36 6.76
C TYR A 446 16.74 4.53 8.30
N PRO A 447 17.80 5.09 8.92
CA PRO A 447 17.85 5.35 10.37
C PRO A 447 17.01 6.58 10.75
N LEU A 448 15.75 6.64 10.33
CA LEU A 448 14.86 7.78 10.63
C LEU A 448 14.72 8.01 12.14
N GLY A 449 14.79 6.92 12.92
CA GLY A 449 14.83 6.95 14.39
C GLY A 449 15.88 7.89 14.96
N ALA A 450 17.10 7.87 14.41
CA ALA A 450 18.15 8.78 14.82
C ALA A 450 17.76 10.26 14.58
N GLY A 451 17.02 10.54 13.52
CA GLY A 451 16.57 11.88 13.16
C GLY A 451 15.52 12.44 14.10
N TYR A 452 14.51 11.64 14.47
CA TYR A 452 13.41 12.14 15.29
C TYR A 452 13.55 11.90 16.79
N LEU A 453 14.37 10.94 17.24
CA LEU A 453 14.49 10.61 18.66
C LEU A 453 14.79 11.84 19.54
N PRO A 454 15.73 12.75 19.18
CA PRO A 454 16.03 13.93 20.00
C PRO A 454 14.89 14.96 20.10
N VAL A 455 13.94 14.94 19.15
CA VAL A 455 12.81 15.89 19.15
C VAL A 455 11.57 15.33 19.86
N LEU A 456 11.56 14.03 20.20
CA LEU A 456 10.45 13.42 20.92
C LEU A 456 10.31 14.01 22.35
N PRO A 457 9.09 14.40 22.77
CA PRO A 457 8.81 14.81 24.15
C PRO A 457 9.29 13.81 25.21
N SER A 458 9.09 12.52 25.00
CA SER A 458 9.58 11.41 25.84
C SER A 458 11.09 11.43 26.03
N PHE A 459 11.86 11.59 24.95
CA PHE A 459 13.32 11.71 25.02
C PHE A 459 13.75 12.95 25.82
N ARG A 460 13.14 14.11 25.54
CA ARG A 460 13.44 15.38 26.23
C ARG A 460 13.09 15.36 27.71
N ARG A 461 12.09 14.57 28.11
CA ARG A 461 11.74 14.33 29.53
C ARG A 461 12.81 13.48 30.24
N LEU A 462 13.36 12.48 29.58
CA LEU A 462 14.38 11.58 30.16
C LEU A 462 15.78 12.19 30.24
N LEU A 463 16.08 13.13 29.35
CA LEU A 463 17.36 13.83 29.24
C LEU A 463 17.15 15.35 29.19
N PRO A 464 16.68 15.96 30.30
CA PRO A 464 16.43 17.39 30.35
C PRO A 464 17.74 18.18 30.13
N GLY A 465 17.67 19.25 29.34
CA GLY A 465 18.83 20.08 29.00
C GLY A 465 19.75 19.52 27.92
N ILE A 466 19.66 18.22 27.60
CA ILE A 466 20.51 17.57 26.60
C ILE A 466 19.77 17.47 25.26
N ARG A 467 20.20 18.26 24.28
CA ARG A 467 19.62 18.29 22.92
C ARG A 467 20.66 17.90 21.88
N PRO A 468 20.85 16.60 21.63
CA PRO A 468 21.88 16.16 20.69
C PRO A 468 21.52 16.56 19.26
N VAL A 469 22.51 17.05 18.51
CA VAL A 469 22.39 17.31 17.08
C VAL A 469 22.62 16.02 16.32
N THR A 470 21.61 15.54 15.60
CA THR A 470 21.74 14.36 14.75
C THR A 470 22.55 14.67 13.50
N LEU A 471 23.61 13.90 13.29
CA LEU A 471 24.48 13.97 12.11
C LEU A 471 24.07 12.88 11.10
N THR A 472 23.76 13.27 9.87
CA THR A 472 23.22 12.39 8.82
C THR A 472 24.05 12.43 7.54
N ALA A 473 23.83 11.47 6.64
CA ALA A 473 24.57 11.35 5.38
C ALA A 473 24.45 12.60 4.49
N SER A 474 25.45 12.89 3.67
CA SER A 474 25.43 14.03 2.75
C SER A 474 24.33 13.93 1.68
N VAL A 475 23.98 12.71 1.24
CA VAL A 475 23.00 12.47 0.17
C VAL A 475 21.62 13.08 0.49
N VAL A 476 21.20 13.10 1.76
CA VAL A 476 19.89 13.65 2.12
C VAL A 476 19.84 15.19 2.04
N PHE A 477 21.00 15.85 1.92
CA PHE A 477 21.10 17.29 1.68
C PHE A 477 21.16 17.66 0.18
N VAL A 478 21.19 16.67 -0.72
CA VAL A 478 21.17 16.87 -2.19
C VAL A 478 19.75 16.92 -2.76
N LEU A 479 18.76 16.42 -2.02
CA LEU A 479 17.36 16.40 -2.47
C LEU A 479 16.63 17.68 -2.04
N PRO A 480 16.08 18.48 -2.98
CA PRO A 480 15.22 19.63 -2.67
C PRO A 480 14.04 19.24 -1.79
N VAL A 481 13.61 20.17 -0.94
CA VAL A 481 12.53 20.05 0.06
C VAL A 481 12.87 19.08 1.19
N LEU A 482 13.36 17.87 0.89
CA LEU A 482 13.81 16.92 1.91
C LEU A 482 14.92 17.54 2.77
N ARG A 483 15.93 18.15 2.13
CA ARG A 483 17.00 18.84 2.87
C ARG A 483 16.48 19.96 3.77
N ASP A 484 15.41 20.65 3.37
CA ASP A 484 14.84 21.76 4.13
C ASP A 484 14.16 21.25 5.38
N ILE A 485 13.39 20.18 5.26
CA ILE A 485 12.72 19.53 6.39
C ILE A 485 13.76 19.01 7.39
N LEU A 486 14.83 18.37 6.92
CA LEU A 486 15.90 17.90 7.79
C LEU A 486 16.63 19.08 8.47
N ALA A 487 16.87 20.17 7.73
CA ALA A 487 17.46 21.38 8.31
C ALA A 487 16.54 22.04 9.35
N TRP A 488 15.22 22.09 9.12
CA TRP A 488 14.23 22.58 10.09
C TRP A 488 14.22 21.73 11.36
N LEU A 489 14.38 20.42 11.21
CA LEU A 489 14.55 19.48 12.34
C LEU A 489 15.89 19.61 13.08
N GLY A 490 16.80 20.45 12.58
CA GLY A 490 18.12 20.67 13.19
C GLY A 490 19.15 19.59 12.86
N LEU A 491 18.87 18.70 11.90
CA LEU A 491 19.82 17.70 11.43
C LEU A 491 20.94 18.39 10.64
N ARG A 492 22.15 17.84 10.77
CA ARG A 492 23.34 18.36 10.09
C ARG A 492 24.07 17.26 9.34
N VAL A 493 24.85 17.65 8.33
CA VAL A 493 25.66 16.69 7.57
C VAL A 493 26.76 16.10 8.45
N VAL A 494 27.03 14.80 8.30
CA VAL A 494 28.11 14.11 8.99
C VAL A 494 29.45 14.43 8.33
N THR A 495 30.15 15.42 8.90
CA THR A 495 31.53 15.79 8.54
C THR A 495 32.29 16.16 9.80
N ARG A 496 33.63 16.08 9.77
CA ARG A 496 34.47 16.51 10.91
C ARG A 496 34.17 17.95 11.34
N ARG A 497 33.98 18.84 10.37
CA ARG A 497 33.64 20.25 10.61
C ARG A 497 32.29 20.40 11.31
N SER A 498 31.25 19.72 10.82
CA SER A 498 29.90 19.75 11.40
C SER A 498 29.88 19.13 12.80
N PHE A 499 30.56 17.99 13.00
CA PHE A 499 30.69 17.32 14.29
C PHE A 499 31.29 18.24 15.36
N LEU A 500 32.49 18.78 15.09
CA LEU A 500 33.20 19.65 16.05
C LEU A 500 32.44 20.94 16.31
N ARG A 501 31.71 21.45 15.32
CA ARG A 501 30.87 22.64 15.46
C ARG A 501 29.65 22.35 16.34
N ALA A 502 28.90 21.29 16.03
CA ALA A 502 27.72 20.89 16.80
C ALA A 502 28.07 20.56 18.25
N LEU A 503 29.19 19.87 18.50
CA LEU A 503 29.65 19.55 19.84
C LEU A 503 30.03 20.81 20.65
N ARG A 504 30.60 21.83 19.99
CA ARG A 504 30.90 23.13 20.62
C ARG A 504 29.64 23.96 20.89
N GLU A 505 28.69 23.97 19.96
CA GLU A 505 27.48 24.79 20.04
C GLU A 505 26.39 24.21 20.96
N ARG A 506 26.26 22.88 21.02
CA ARG A 506 25.14 22.20 21.68
C ARG A 506 25.55 21.25 22.80
N GLY A 507 26.85 21.03 22.98
CA GLY A 507 27.40 20.07 23.94
C GLY A 507 27.17 18.61 23.56
N SER A 508 26.15 18.29 22.76
CA SER A 508 25.77 16.91 22.44
C SER A 508 25.55 16.67 20.96
N VAL A 509 25.99 15.50 20.48
CA VAL A 509 25.80 15.05 19.09
C VAL A 509 25.28 13.62 19.05
N LEU A 510 24.47 13.28 18.06
CA LEU A 510 23.99 11.92 17.82
C LEU A 510 24.39 11.48 16.42
N LEU A 511 24.93 10.28 16.29
CA LEU A 511 25.35 9.70 15.02
C LEU A 511 25.10 8.20 14.98
N VAL A 512 25.13 7.65 13.79
CA VAL A 512 25.04 6.21 13.56
C VAL A 512 26.46 5.66 13.38
N PRO A 513 27.04 4.99 14.39
CA PRO A 513 28.35 4.37 14.24
C PRO A 513 28.29 3.30 13.14
N GLY A 514 29.40 3.08 12.42
CA GLY A 514 29.49 2.09 11.33
C GLY A 514 28.64 2.34 10.07
N GLY A 515 27.59 3.16 10.15
CA GLY A 515 26.77 3.62 9.02
C GLY A 515 26.26 2.47 8.15
N GLN A 516 26.44 2.59 6.83
CA GLN A 516 25.98 1.58 5.86
C GLN A 516 26.63 0.19 6.05
N ALA A 517 27.79 0.07 6.72
CA ALA A 517 28.41 -1.22 6.96
C ALA A 517 27.65 -2.03 8.02
N GLU A 518 27.15 -1.36 9.07
CA GLU A 518 26.30 -2.01 10.09
C GLU A 518 24.95 -2.44 9.53
N LEU A 519 24.42 -1.70 8.56
CA LEU A 519 23.13 -1.99 7.91
C LEU A 519 23.03 -3.42 7.37
N VAL A 520 24.10 -3.92 6.75
CA VAL A 520 24.11 -5.25 6.10
C VAL A 520 23.95 -6.38 7.13
N HIS A 521 24.34 -6.12 8.37
CA HIS A 521 24.27 -7.08 9.47
C HIS A 521 23.02 -6.95 10.34
N THR A 522 22.16 -5.95 10.10
CA THR A 522 20.93 -5.74 10.88
C THR A 522 20.03 -6.98 10.90
N HIS A 523 20.03 -7.80 9.84
CA HIS A 523 19.26 -9.05 9.79
C HIS A 523 19.65 -10.05 10.90
N ARG A 524 20.91 -10.03 11.37
CA ARG A 524 21.42 -10.94 12.41
C ARG A 524 20.79 -10.72 13.77
N ILE A 525 20.25 -9.53 14.03
CA ILE A 525 19.50 -9.25 15.26
C ILE A 525 18.22 -10.09 15.30
N PHE A 526 17.58 -10.29 14.14
CA PHE A 526 16.34 -11.04 14.03
C PHE A 526 16.57 -12.54 13.92
N THR A 527 17.64 -12.97 13.27
CA THR A 527 17.92 -14.40 13.04
C THR A 527 18.79 -15.04 14.12
N ALA A 528 19.85 -14.36 14.55
CA ALA A 528 20.87 -14.90 15.46
C ALA A 528 20.89 -14.19 16.83
N ARG A 529 20.09 -13.12 17.03
CA ARG A 529 20.15 -12.23 18.20
C ARG A 529 21.54 -11.64 18.45
N GLU A 530 22.30 -11.46 17.38
CA GLU A 530 23.64 -10.86 17.41
C GLU A 530 23.59 -9.39 17.04
N TYR A 531 24.41 -8.60 17.72
CA TYR A 531 24.58 -7.18 17.45
C TYR A 531 25.98 -6.92 16.91
N CYS A 532 26.06 -6.41 15.68
CA CYS A 532 27.33 -6.10 15.02
C CYS A 532 27.59 -4.60 15.10
N VAL A 533 28.67 -4.22 15.79
CA VAL A 533 29.19 -2.84 15.80
C VAL A 533 30.46 -2.79 14.98
N TYR A 534 30.50 -1.88 14.00
CA TYR A 534 31.72 -1.62 13.25
C TYR A 534 32.60 -0.66 14.03
N ARG A 535 33.76 -1.17 14.48
CA ARG A 535 34.76 -0.40 15.22
C ARG A 535 35.74 0.37 14.34
N SER A 536 35.64 0.19 13.01
CA SER A 536 36.52 0.87 12.06
C SER A 536 35.73 1.34 10.84
N HIS A 537 35.74 2.65 10.61
CA HIS A 537 35.32 3.27 9.36
C HIS A 537 36.46 4.18 8.88
N LYS A 538 36.52 4.54 7.59
CA LYS A 538 37.51 5.51 7.05
C LYS A 538 37.49 6.89 7.75
N GLY A 539 36.56 7.14 8.68
CA GLY A 539 36.58 8.29 9.58
C GLY A 539 37.63 8.17 10.69
N ASP A 540 37.95 6.97 11.18
CA ASP A 540 38.84 6.74 12.34
C ASP A 540 40.28 7.17 12.08
N ALA A 541 40.72 7.12 10.82
CA ALA A 541 42.01 7.67 10.39
C ALA A 541 42.10 9.22 10.45
N LEU A 542 40.96 9.93 10.50
CA LEU A 542 40.90 11.40 10.63
C LEU A 542 40.86 11.87 12.10
N TRP A 543 40.74 10.95 13.07
CA TRP A 543 40.42 11.28 14.47
C TRP A 543 41.59 11.24 15.46
N GLY A 544 42.80 10.81 15.04
CA GLY A 544 44.11 11.19 15.62
C GLY A 544 44.25 11.28 17.15
N GLY A 545 43.53 10.47 17.93
CA GLY A 545 43.58 10.49 19.39
C GLY A 545 42.64 9.46 20.03
N PRO A 546 42.87 9.07 21.30
CA PRO A 546 42.08 8.04 21.97
C PRO A 546 40.62 8.49 22.11
N VAL A 547 39.72 7.73 21.48
CA VAL A 547 38.27 7.87 21.65
C VAL A 547 37.94 7.56 23.12
N PRO A 548 37.36 8.48 23.91
CA PRO A 548 36.92 8.17 25.26
C PRO A 548 35.87 7.07 25.19
N ARG A 549 35.93 6.08 26.11
CA ARG A 549 34.95 4.98 26.22
C ARG A 549 33.52 5.57 26.23
N CYS A 550 32.85 5.54 25.08
CA CYS A 550 31.46 5.97 24.93
C CYS A 550 30.56 4.93 25.59
N ARG A 551 30.04 5.24 26.78
CA ARG A 551 28.86 4.58 27.35
C ARG A 551 27.65 5.43 27.03
N CYS A 552 26.92 5.09 25.98
CA CYS A 552 25.48 5.39 25.79
C CYS A 552 25.05 4.71 24.48
N LEU A 553 24.40 3.56 24.57
CA LEU A 553 23.69 2.95 23.45
C LEU A 553 22.19 3.29 23.55
N CYS A 554 21.65 4.00 22.58
CA CYS A 554 20.20 4.05 22.37
C CYS A 554 19.79 2.88 21.46
N HIS A 555 18.97 1.97 21.97
CA HIS A 555 18.41 0.85 21.21
C HIS A 555 16.99 1.17 20.76
N SER A 556 16.66 0.91 19.50
CA SER A 556 15.27 0.86 19.01
C SER A 556 14.93 -0.56 18.62
N HIS A 557 13.99 -1.20 19.31
CA HIS A 557 13.45 -2.51 18.94
C HIS A 557 12.05 -2.36 18.34
N ALA A 558 11.87 -2.77 17.07
CA ALA A 558 10.57 -3.12 16.54
C ALA A 558 10.37 -4.63 16.78
N MET A 559 9.81 -5.01 17.93
CA MET A 559 9.49 -6.41 18.21
C MET A 559 8.15 -6.76 17.54
N PRO A 560 8.08 -7.78 16.67
CA PRO A 560 6.80 -8.40 16.37
C PRO A 560 6.27 -9.04 17.65
N GLY A 561 5.08 -8.64 18.08
CA GLY A 561 4.52 -9.01 19.38
C GLY A 561 4.57 -10.51 19.67
N SER A 562 5.50 -10.92 20.52
CA SER A 562 5.46 -12.17 21.26
C SER A 562 5.21 -11.83 22.73
N ALA A 563 4.10 -12.31 23.27
CA ALA A 563 3.79 -12.19 24.70
C ALA A 563 4.97 -12.72 25.55
N PRO A 564 5.25 -12.12 26.72
CA PRO A 564 6.23 -12.67 27.64
C PRO A 564 5.72 -14.03 28.12
N SER A 565 6.39 -15.12 27.72
CA SER A 565 6.13 -16.43 28.29
C SER A 565 6.61 -16.40 29.75
N GLN A 566 5.67 -16.35 30.69
CA GLN A 566 5.96 -16.69 32.07
C GLN A 566 6.42 -18.16 32.10
N ARG A 567 7.72 -18.38 32.30
CA ARG A 567 8.23 -19.68 32.74
C ARG A 567 8.59 -19.56 34.23
N PRO A 568 8.11 -20.49 35.07
CA PRO A 568 8.44 -20.49 36.48
C PRO A 568 9.92 -20.84 36.69
N ALA A 569 10.51 -20.20 37.69
CA ALA A 569 11.90 -20.39 38.12
C ALA A 569 12.20 -21.86 38.42
N ARG A 570 13.35 -22.37 37.93
CA ARG A 570 13.97 -23.60 38.43
C ARG A 570 15.22 -23.24 39.27
N PRO A 571 15.48 -23.93 40.38
CA PRO A 571 16.58 -23.63 41.30
C PRO A 571 17.95 -24.08 40.75
N PRO A 572 19.06 -23.59 41.33
CA PRO A 572 20.39 -23.72 40.73
C PRO A 572 21.00 -25.09 41.05
N ASN A 573 21.74 -25.66 40.10
CA ASN A 573 22.81 -26.59 40.43
C ASN A 573 23.93 -26.58 39.37
N SER A 574 25.14 -26.34 39.88
CA SER A 574 26.47 -26.78 39.45
C SER A 574 26.86 -26.75 37.96
N THR A 575 27.81 -25.84 37.64
CA THR A 575 28.88 -25.90 36.61
C THR A 575 29.62 -27.27 36.56
N PRO A 576 30.42 -27.61 35.51
CA PRO A 576 31.32 -26.74 34.69
C PRO A 576 31.23 -27.04 33.17
N ALA A 577 31.92 -26.43 32.20
CA ALA A 577 32.87 -25.33 31.99
C ALA A 577 32.73 -24.95 30.50
N HIS A 578 33.06 -23.70 30.11
CA HIS A 578 33.92 -23.39 28.95
C HIS A 578 34.07 -21.86 28.79
N THR A 579 35.24 -21.40 29.24
CA THR A 579 36.10 -20.32 28.74
C THR A 579 35.45 -18.99 28.29
N ARG A 580 35.43 -18.02 29.22
CA ARG A 580 35.21 -16.58 28.95
C ARG A 580 36.55 -15.87 29.08
N MET A 581 37.08 -15.31 27.99
CA MET A 581 38.30 -14.51 28.01
C MET A 581 37.94 -13.07 28.41
N GLN A 582 38.36 -12.67 29.60
CA GLN A 582 38.45 -11.27 30.03
C GLN A 582 39.70 -10.64 29.41
N ALA A 583 39.61 -9.37 29.02
CA ALA A 583 40.77 -8.49 28.90
C ALA A 583 40.40 -7.06 29.32
N SER A 584 41.30 -6.53 30.15
CA SER A 584 41.45 -5.22 30.79
C SER A 584 41.15 -3.98 29.93
#